data_AF-A0A938F219-F1
#
_entry.id   AF-A0A938F219-F1
#
_cell.length_a   1.000
_cell.length_b   1.000
_cell.length_c   1.000
_cell.angle_alpha   90.00
_cell.angle_beta   90.00
_cell.angle_gamma   90.00
#
_symmetry.space_group_name_H-M   'P 1'
#
loop_
_entity.id
_entity.type
_entity.pdbx_description
1 polymer ?
#
loop_
_entity_poly.entity_id
_entity_poly.type
_entity_poly.pdbx_seq_one_letter_code
_entity_poly.pdbx_strand_id
1 'polypeptide(L)' 'MSKNKDGSLTAEFEIEGLSEIKIWVLGFGANVEVLEPKELRDELKEIAAKIQKIYS' A
#
# COMPACT_ATOMS: atom_id res chain seq x y z
N MET A 1 12.94 4.38 -8.43
CA MET A 1 11.82 3.72 -9.14
C MET A 1 12.37 2.81 -10.23
N SER A 2 11.84 1.59 -10.36
CA SER A 2 12.24 0.59 -11.37
C SER A 2 11.02 0.03 -12.10
N LYS A 3 11.11 -0.09 -13.43
CA LYS A 3 10.06 -0.70 -14.26
C LYS A 3 10.19 -2.21 -14.25
N ASN A 4 9.07 -2.90 -14.09
CA ASN A 4 8.99 -4.35 -14.11
C ASN A 4 8.54 -4.86 -15.49
N LYS A 5 8.79 -6.14 -15.78
CA LYS A 5 8.46 -6.77 -17.07
C LYS A 5 6.95 -6.87 -17.33
N ASP A 6 6.15 -6.89 -16.27
CA ASP A 6 4.69 -6.91 -16.32
C ASP A 6 4.07 -5.52 -16.55
N GLY A 7 4.88 -4.48 -16.73
CA GLY A 7 4.43 -3.10 -16.91
C GLY A 7 4.18 -2.35 -15.60
N SER A 8 4.34 -2.98 -14.44
CA SER A 8 4.26 -2.31 -13.13
C SER A 8 5.52 -1.48 -12.83
N LEU A 9 5.42 -0.63 -11.81
CA LEU A 9 6.51 0.22 -11.34
C LEU A 9 6.74 -0.02 -9.85
N THR A 10 7.96 -0.38 -9.48
CA THR A 10 8.38 -0.40 -8.08
C THR A 10 8.94 0.97 -7.72
N ALA A 11 8.39 1.58 -6.67
CA ALA A 11 8.85 2.85 -6.14
C ALA A 11 9.30 2.68 -4.69
N GLU A 12 10.34 3.40 -4.32
CA GLU A 12 10.91 3.42 -2.98
C GLU A 12 10.99 4.88 -2.53
N PHE A 13 10.66 5.11 -1.27
CA PHE A 13 10.55 6.44 -0.70
C PHE A 13 11.22 6.43 0.67
N GLU A 14 12.06 7.43 0.92
CA GLU A 14 12.57 7.75 2.24
C GLU A 14 11.66 8.81 2.86
N ILE A 15 11.04 8.48 3.99
CA ILE A 15 10.03 9.31 4.66
C ILE A 15 10.24 9.27 6.16
N GLU A 16 9.83 10.32 6.86
CA GLU A 16 9.99 10.41 8.32
C GLU A 16 9.04 9.48 9.09
N GLY A 17 7.95 9.01 8.48
CA GLY A 17 7.01 8.09 9.14
C GLY A 17 5.94 7.51 8.23
N LEU A 18 5.29 6.44 8.70
CA LEU A 18 4.35 5.65 7.90
C LEU A 18 2.93 6.24 7.79
N SER A 19 2.59 7.21 8.65
CA SER A 19 1.22 7.77 8.71
C SER A 19 0.78 8.45 7.43
N GLU A 20 1.64 9.26 6.81
CA GLU A 20 1.30 10.02 5.60
C GLU A 20 1.21 9.11 4.38
N ILE A 21 2.23 8.26 4.17
CA ILE A 21 2.26 7.34 3.03
C ILE A 21 1.08 6.35 3.08
N LYS A 22 0.62 5.96 4.27
CA LYS A 22 -0.56 5.09 4.42
C LYS A 22 -1.81 5.72 3.82
N ILE A 23 -2.04 7.02 4.04
CA ILE A 23 -3.19 7.73 3.46
C ILE A 23 -3.08 7.74 1.93
N TRP A 24 -1.88 7.97 1.39
CA TRP A 24 -1.65 7.98 -0.05
C TRP A 24 -1.90 6.60 -0.67
N VAL A 25 -1.34 5.55 -0.06
CA VAL A 25 -1.51 4.16 -0.50
C VAL A 25 -2.99 3.77 -0.51
N LEU A 26 -3.74 4.10 0.53
CA LEU A 26 -5.19 3.85 0.58
C LEU A 26 -5.94 4.59 -0.53
N GLY A 27 -5.51 5.81 -0.88
CA GLY A 27 -6.09 6.60 -1.97
C GLY A 27 -5.97 5.95 -3.35
N PHE A 28 -4.94 5.13 -3.58
CA PHE A 28 -4.77 4.36 -4.83
C PHE A 28 -5.68 3.13 -4.91
N GLY A 29 -6.32 2.72 -3.81
CA GLY A 29 -7.16 1.54 -3.74
C GLY A 29 -6.39 0.26 -4.11
N ALA A 30 -6.96 -0.56 -5.00
CA ALA A 30 -6.38 -1.84 -5.41
C ALA A 30 -5.26 -1.71 -6.47
N ASN A 31 -4.83 -0.50 -6.83
CA ASN A 31 -3.81 -0.28 -7.88
C ASN A 31 -2.36 -0.26 -7.36
N VAL A 32 -2.17 -0.41 -6.05
CA VAL A 32 -0.84 -0.38 -5.41
C VAL A 32 -0.73 -1.50 -4.38
N GLU A 33 0.46 -2.07 -4.24
CA GLU A 33 0.80 -3.00 -3.17
C GLU A 33 2.03 -2.48 -2.42
N VAL A 34 1.96 -2.49 -1.08
CA VAL A 34 3.13 -2.22 -0.23
C VAL A 34 3.92 -3.52 -0.08
N LEU A 35 5.16 -3.49 -0.55
CA LEU A 35 6.09 -4.60 -0.39
C LEU A 35 6.74 -4.56 1.01
N GLU A 36 7.22 -3.39 1.42
CA GLU A 36 7.89 -3.13 2.70
C GLU A 36 7.64 -1.67 3.18
N PRO A 37 7.75 -1.38 4.49
CA PRO A 37 8.02 -2.32 5.58
C PRO A 37 6.80 -3.18 5.94
N LYS A 38 7.05 -4.30 6.62
CA LYS A 38 6.01 -5.28 7.00
C LYS A 38 4.88 -4.65 7.83
N GLU A 39 5.19 -3.73 8.73
CA GLU A 39 4.21 -3.04 9.58
C GLU A 39 3.15 -2.31 8.74
N LEU A 40 3.57 -1.49 7.76
CA LEU A 40 2.64 -0.80 6.87
C LEU A 40 1.78 -1.79 6.07
N ARG A 41 2.38 -2.89 5.61
CA ARG A 41 1.65 -3.93 4.87
C ARG A 41 0.60 -4.61 5.74
N ASP A 42 0.90 -4.90 6.99
CA ASP A 42 -0.03 -5.53 7.93
C ASP A 42 -1.18 -4.58 8.28
N GLU A 43 -0.91 -3.30 8.52
CA GLU A 43 -1.96 -2.28 8.72
C GLU A 43 -2.94 -2.21 7.54
N LEU A 44 -2.43 -2.22 6.30
CA LEU A 44 -3.27 -2.17 5.11
C LEU A 44 -4.11 -3.44 4.93
N LYS A 45 -3.58 -4.61 5.31
CA LYS A 45 -4.36 -5.86 5.32
C LYS A 45 -5.52 -5.79 6.30
N GLU A 46 -5.31 -5.24 7.50
CA GLU A 46 -6.39 -5.06 8.46
C GLU A 46 -7.47 -4.11 7.96
N ILE A 47 -7.06 -3.00 7.32
CA ILE A 47 -7.99 -2.04 6.73
C ILE A 47 -8.78 -2.68 5.59
N ALA A 48 -8.11 -3.41 4.68
CA ALA A 48 -8.77 -4.13 3.59
C ALA A 48 -9.79 -5.15 4.12
N ALA A 49 -9.46 -5.90 5.18
CA ALA A 49 -10.38 -6.83 5.81
C ALA A 49 -11.60 -6.12 6.44
N LYS A 50 -11.41 -4.93 7.03
CA LYS A 50 -12.52 -4.10 7.55
C LYS A 50 -13.41 -3.60 6.41
N ILE A 51 -12.82 -3.12 5.31
CA ILE A 51 -13.57 -2.67 4.12
C ILE A 51 -14.38 -3.83 3.54
N GLN A 52 -13.77 -5.00 3.38
CA GLN A 52 -14.46 -6.19 2.88
C GLN A 52 -15.71 -6.50 3.71
N LYS A 53 -15.60 -6.47 5.04
CA LYS A 53 -16.74 -6.70 5.96
C LYS A 53 -17.87 -5.68 5.84
N ILE A 54 -17.61 -4.47 5.35
CA ILE A 54 -18.63 -3.43 5.17
C ILE A 54 -19.46 -3.69 3.91
N TYR A 55 -18.83 -4.25 2.87
CA TYR A 55 -19.40 -4.34 1.53
C TYR A 55 -19.65 -5.78 1.03
N SER A 56 -19.38 -6.80 1.85
CA SER A 56 -19.66 -8.23 1.59
C SER A 56 -20.79 -8.72 2.47
#